data_AF-A0A131XMJ3-F1
#
_entry.id   AF-A0A131XMJ3-F1
#
_cell.length_a   1.000
_cell.length_b   1.000
_cell.length_c   1.000
_cell.angle_alpha   90.00
_cell.angle_beta   90.00
_cell.angle_gamma   90.00
#
_symmetry.space_group_name_H-M   'P 1'
#
loop_
_entity.id
_entity.type
_entity.pdbx_description
1 polymer ?
#
loop_
_entity_poly.entity_id
_entity_poly.type
_entity_poly.pdbx_seq_one_letter_code
_entity_poly.pdbx_strand_id
1 'polypeptide(L)'
;GATRLELCSGLAVGGLTPSFGLFQTIRQRVPVPIMVLVRPRAGDFCYTSEEVEAMVTDITLFRQNGAHGFVIGALTREGDVDMHTCQRLLAAAGPQADTTFHRAFDVARNAQTALEQVIELGFRRLLTSGQAASVEHGLDLLARLANQAKGRIQLMPGGGVNESNLAHILHATGARSVHASASEPV
;
A
#
# COMPACT_ATOMS: atom_id res chain seq x y z
N GLY A 1 -8.00 -4.83 -18.57
CA GLY A 1 -6.53 -4.83 -18.56
C GLY A 1 -6.01 -5.06 -17.15
N ALA A 2 -6.22 -4.11 -16.24
CA ALA A 2 -5.83 -4.24 -14.84
C ALA A 2 -6.52 -5.45 -14.16
N THR A 3 -5.80 -6.10 -13.24
CA THR A 3 -6.28 -7.25 -12.46
C THR A 3 -6.84 -6.84 -11.09
N ARG A 4 -6.52 -5.62 -10.63
CA ARG A 4 -6.94 -5.05 -9.35
C ARG A 4 -6.91 -3.52 -9.44
N LEU A 5 -7.81 -2.86 -8.70
CA LEU A 5 -7.83 -1.40 -8.56
C LEU A 5 -7.48 -1.00 -7.13
N GLU A 6 -6.57 -0.04 -6.96
CA GLU A 6 -6.44 0.71 -5.72
C GLU A 6 -7.25 2.00 -5.87
N LEU A 7 -8.24 2.20 -4.99
CA LEU A 7 -9.11 3.35 -5.02
C LEU A 7 -8.63 4.41 -4.01
N CYS A 8 -8.34 5.59 -4.53
CA CYS A 8 -7.82 6.74 -3.79
C CYS A 8 -8.57 8.01 -4.18
N SER A 9 -8.57 9.01 -3.28
CA SER A 9 -8.74 10.42 -3.65
C SER A 9 -7.38 11.13 -3.57
N GLY A 10 -7.30 12.43 -3.86
CA GLY A 10 -6.10 13.24 -3.55
C GLY A 10 -4.79 12.73 -4.18
N LEU A 11 -4.82 12.28 -5.45
CA LEU A 11 -3.63 11.72 -6.12
C LEU A 11 -2.44 12.69 -6.14
N ALA A 12 -2.70 14.00 -6.24
CA ALA A 12 -1.67 15.05 -6.20
C ALA A 12 -0.82 15.06 -4.91
N VAL A 13 -1.34 14.50 -3.81
CA VAL A 13 -0.63 14.39 -2.51
C VAL A 13 -0.27 12.95 -2.18
N GLY A 14 -0.20 12.08 -3.19
CA GLY A 14 0.16 10.67 -3.05
C GLY A 14 -0.99 9.75 -2.64
N GLY A 15 -2.24 10.24 -2.72
CA GLY A 15 -3.44 9.46 -2.41
C GLY A 15 -3.93 9.69 -0.98
N LEU A 16 -5.25 9.77 -0.83
CA LEU A 16 -6.00 9.85 0.43
C LEU A 16 -7.19 8.87 0.39
N THR A 17 -7.82 8.67 1.55
CA THR A 17 -9.06 7.89 1.64
C THR A 17 -10.10 8.44 0.64
N PRO A 18 -10.70 7.60 -0.23
CA PRO A 18 -11.75 8.05 -1.15
C PRO A 18 -13.04 8.34 -0.40
N SER A 19 -13.94 9.12 -1.00
CA SER A 19 -15.29 9.24 -0.45
C SER A 19 -16.06 7.93 -0.61
N PHE A 20 -16.96 7.65 0.33
CA PHE A 20 -17.78 6.45 0.29
C PHE A 20 -18.66 6.38 -0.97
N GLY A 21 -19.24 7.52 -1.39
CA GLY A 21 -20.04 7.60 -2.61
C GLY A 21 -19.26 7.25 -3.88
N LEU A 22 -17.99 7.66 -3.97
CA LEU A 22 -17.11 7.28 -5.08
C LEU A 22 -16.88 5.76 -5.10
N PHE A 23 -16.58 5.17 -3.94
CA PHE A 23 -16.42 3.73 -3.81
C PHE A 23 -17.66 2.95 -4.24
N GLN A 24 -18.85 3.32 -3.76
CA GLN A 24 -20.10 2.65 -4.14
C GLN A 24 -20.36 2.74 -5.64
N THR A 25 -20.13 3.92 -6.23
CA THR A 25 -20.31 4.14 -7.67
C THR A 25 -19.37 3.26 -8.50
N ILE A 26 -18.09 3.19 -8.12
CA ILE A 26 -17.10 2.37 -8.83
C ILE A 26 -17.40 0.88 -8.63
N ARG A 27 -17.74 0.46 -7.41
CA ARG A 27 -18.00 -0.95 -7.09
C ARG A 27 -19.09 -1.58 -7.94
N GLN A 28 -20.10 -0.81 -8.32
CA GLN A 28 -21.20 -1.23 -9.20
C GLN A 28 -20.79 -1.34 -10.68
N ARG A 29 -19.66 -0.74 -11.07
CA ARG A 29 -19.24 -0.58 -12.48
C ARG A 29 -18.00 -1.37 -12.85
N VAL A 30 -17.15 -1.72 -11.89
CA VAL A 30 -15.91 -2.45 -12.15
C VAL A 30 -15.96 -3.88 -11.61
N PRO A 31 -15.61 -4.89 -12.43
CA PRO A 31 -15.65 -6.29 -12.01
C PRO A 31 -14.40 -6.73 -11.24
N VAL A 32 -13.33 -5.93 -11.27
CA VAL A 32 -12.05 -6.26 -10.62
C VAL A 32 -12.09 -5.99 -9.12
N PRO A 33 -11.29 -6.72 -8.31
CA PRO A 33 -11.15 -6.44 -6.89
C PRO A 33 -10.71 -4.99 -6.64
N ILE A 34 -11.35 -4.36 -5.65
CA ILE A 34 -11.07 -2.98 -5.23
C ILE A 34 -10.41 -3.01 -3.85
N MET A 35 -9.22 -2.43 -3.78
CA MET A 35 -8.50 -2.15 -2.55
C MET A 35 -8.67 -0.68 -2.21
N VAL A 36 -9.08 -0.35 -1.00
CA VAL A 36 -9.29 1.04 -0.60
C VAL A 36 -8.03 1.55 0.11
N LEU A 37 -7.47 2.66 -0.38
CA LEU A 37 -6.45 3.38 0.39
C LEU A 37 -7.13 4.00 1.62
N VAL A 38 -6.58 3.75 2.80
CA VAL A 38 -7.03 4.42 4.04
C VAL A 38 -5.88 5.24 4.57
N ARG A 39 -5.96 6.54 4.28
CA ARG A 39 -4.98 7.57 4.65
C ARG A 39 -5.74 8.89 4.84
N PRO A 40 -5.92 9.36 6.09
CA PRO A 40 -6.85 10.43 6.40
C PRO A 40 -6.36 11.82 5.95
N ARG A 41 -5.04 12.00 5.81
CA ARG A 41 -4.42 13.27 5.40
C ARG A 41 -3.11 13.08 4.64
N ALA A 42 -2.67 14.16 4.00
CA ALA A 42 -1.35 14.25 3.39
C ALA A 42 -0.24 14.42 4.45
N GLY A 43 1.01 14.36 3.99
CA GLY A 43 2.18 14.47 4.86
C GLY A 43 2.65 13.12 5.38
N ASP A 44 3.06 13.09 6.65
CA ASP A 44 3.61 11.92 7.33
C ASP A 44 2.60 10.78 7.55
N PHE A 45 3.10 9.71 8.17
CA PHE A 45 2.35 8.50 8.53
C PHE A 45 2.31 8.28 10.05
N CYS A 46 2.56 9.35 10.83
CA CYS A 46 2.51 9.35 12.29
C CYS A 46 1.14 9.85 12.72
N TYR A 47 0.20 8.94 12.98
CA TYR A 47 -1.19 9.30 13.22
C TYR A 47 -1.48 9.57 14.69
N THR A 48 -2.37 10.53 14.96
CA THR A 48 -2.93 10.71 16.31
C THR A 48 -3.95 9.61 16.63
N SER A 49 -4.35 9.50 17.90
CA SER A 49 -5.41 8.58 18.32
C SER A 49 -6.71 8.80 17.54
N GLU A 50 -7.11 10.05 17.36
CA GLU A 50 -8.35 10.42 16.66
C GLU A 50 -8.29 10.07 15.18
N GLU A 51 -7.13 10.24 14.56
CA GLU A 51 -6.89 9.83 13.17
C GLU A 51 -6.98 8.32 13.02
N VAL A 52 -6.42 7.55 13.96
CA VAL A 52 -6.52 6.09 13.94
C VAL A 52 -7.97 5.63 14.14
N GLU A 53 -8.76 6.26 15.02
CA GLU A 53 -10.19 5.94 15.16
C GLU A 53 -10.98 6.20 13.86
N ALA A 54 -10.69 7.33 13.19
CA ALA A 54 -11.31 7.63 11.90
C ALA A 54 -10.93 6.57 10.85
N MET A 55 -9.66 6.18 10.77
CA MET A 55 -9.20 5.13 9.86
C MET A 55 -9.85 3.77 10.14
N VAL A 56 -9.98 3.38 11.41
CA VAL A 56 -10.67 2.13 11.81
C VAL A 56 -12.15 2.17 11.39
N THR A 57 -12.80 3.32 11.55
CA THR A 57 -14.19 3.54 11.15
C THR A 57 -14.34 3.41 9.63
N ASP A 58 -13.47 4.07 8.86
CA ASP A 58 -13.46 3.99 7.40
C ASP A 58 -13.26 2.55 6.93
N ILE A 59 -12.24 1.85 7.46
CA ILE A 59 -11.97 0.44 7.12
C ILE A 59 -13.22 -0.42 7.36
N THR A 60 -13.86 -0.24 8.51
CA THR A 60 -15.07 -1.00 8.87
C THR A 60 -16.21 -0.72 7.89
N LEU A 61 -16.44 0.55 7.55
CA LEU A 61 -17.46 0.98 6.61
C LEU A 61 -17.23 0.39 5.22
N PHE A 62 -16.04 0.54 4.65
CA PHE A 62 -15.71 0.01 3.33
C PHE A 62 -15.77 -1.52 3.29
N ARG A 63 -15.30 -2.20 4.34
CA ARG A 63 -15.34 -3.67 4.45
C ARG A 63 -16.78 -4.18 4.42
N GLN A 64 -17.65 -3.60 5.25
CA GLN A 64 -19.07 -3.97 5.30
C GLN A 64 -19.79 -3.74 3.98
N ASN A 65 -19.24 -2.88 3.12
CA ASN A 65 -19.80 -2.54 1.81
C ASN A 65 -19.03 -3.18 0.64
N GLY A 66 -18.24 -4.22 0.92
CA GLY A 66 -17.68 -5.09 -0.13
C GLY A 66 -16.36 -4.63 -0.73
N ALA A 67 -15.57 -3.83 0.00
CA ALA A 67 -14.16 -3.65 -0.32
C ALA A 67 -13.43 -5.01 -0.16
N HIS A 68 -12.55 -5.33 -1.10
CA HIS A 68 -11.85 -6.63 -1.10
C HIS A 68 -10.58 -6.59 -0.24
N GLY A 69 -10.09 -5.40 0.07
CA GLY A 69 -8.90 -5.21 0.87
C GLY A 69 -8.54 -3.74 1.02
N PHE A 70 -7.40 -3.50 1.66
CA PHE A 70 -7.02 -2.21 2.18
C PHE A 70 -5.54 -1.93 1.95
N VAL A 71 -5.24 -0.70 1.59
CA VAL A 71 -3.89 -0.18 1.48
C VAL A 71 -3.68 0.79 2.63
N ILE A 72 -2.80 0.44 3.56
CA ILE A 72 -2.59 1.13 4.85
C ILE A 72 -1.12 1.13 5.23
N GLY A 73 -0.75 1.92 6.23
CA GLY A 73 0.54 1.83 6.89
C GLY A 73 0.73 3.00 7.85
N ALA A 74 1.37 2.73 8.98
CA ALA A 74 1.64 3.74 10.00
C ALA A 74 3.09 3.62 10.46
N LEU A 75 3.70 4.75 10.78
CA LEU A 75 5.04 4.82 11.32
C LEU A 75 5.03 5.53 12.67
N THR A 76 6.02 5.23 13.50
CA THR A 76 6.34 6.01 14.68
C THR A 76 7.14 7.26 14.28
N ARG A 77 7.29 8.21 15.22
CA ARG A 77 8.09 9.44 14.98
C ARG A 77 9.57 9.15 14.74
N GLU A 78 10.04 7.99 15.21
CA GLU A 78 11.40 7.48 15.01
C GLU A 78 11.59 6.84 13.63
N GLY A 79 10.51 6.71 12.86
CA GLY A 79 10.51 6.13 11.51
C GLY A 79 10.43 4.60 11.48
N ASP A 80 10.06 3.96 12.59
CA ASP A 80 9.79 2.52 12.62
C ASP A 80 8.34 2.22 12.27
N VAL A 81 8.01 0.97 11.91
CA VAL A 81 6.60 0.57 11.72
C VAL A 81 5.87 0.68 13.06
N ASP A 82 4.77 1.42 13.08
CA ASP A 82 3.89 1.46 14.25
C ASP A 82 3.07 0.16 14.30
N MET A 83 3.63 -0.83 14.98
CA MET A 83 3.06 -2.18 15.12
C MET A 83 1.67 -2.13 15.74
N HIS A 84 1.47 -1.31 16.77
CA HIS A 84 0.20 -1.23 17.49
C HIS A 84 -0.89 -0.65 16.60
N THR A 85 -0.63 0.48 15.95
CA THR A 85 -1.59 1.09 15.01
C THR A 85 -1.89 0.14 13.86
N CYS A 86 -0.87 -0.48 13.25
CA CYS A 86 -1.08 -1.43 12.16
C CYS A 86 -1.92 -2.64 12.57
N GLN A 87 -1.70 -3.21 13.77
CA GLN A 87 -2.53 -4.31 14.29
C GLN A 87 -4.00 -3.90 14.40
N ARG A 88 -4.28 -2.70 14.90
CA ARG A 88 -5.67 -2.18 15.02
C ARG A 88 -6.33 -2.05 13.65
N LEU A 89 -5.62 -1.48 12.67
CA LEU A 89 -6.14 -1.31 11.31
C LEU A 89 -6.37 -2.68 10.62
N LEU A 90 -5.45 -3.63 10.80
CA LEU A 90 -5.59 -4.99 10.28
C LEU A 90 -6.76 -5.75 10.92
N ALA A 91 -6.97 -5.60 12.23
CA ALA A 91 -8.11 -6.17 12.92
C ALA A 91 -9.44 -5.61 12.37
N ALA A 92 -9.50 -4.29 12.10
CA ALA A 92 -10.64 -3.66 11.45
C ALA A 92 -10.85 -4.17 10.01
N ALA A 93 -9.77 -4.42 9.27
CA ALA A 93 -9.85 -4.99 7.91
C ALA A 93 -10.39 -6.43 7.91
N GLY A 94 -10.06 -7.19 8.96
CA GLY A 94 -10.46 -8.59 9.10
C GLY A 94 -9.59 -9.56 8.30
N PRO A 95 -9.60 -10.86 8.65
CA PRO A 95 -8.61 -11.84 8.18
C PRO A 95 -8.69 -12.17 6.69
N GLN A 96 -9.85 -11.94 6.07
CA GLN A 96 -10.07 -12.23 4.65
C GLN A 96 -9.57 -11.09 3.74
N ALA A 97 -9.47 -9.87 4.26
CA ALA A 97 -9.09 -8.69 3.49
C ALA A 97 -7.70 -8.82 2.89
N ASP A 98 -7.56 -8.35 1.65
CA ASP A 98 -6.28 -8.30 0.97
C ASP A 98 -5.50 -7.02 1.34
N THR A 99 -4.59 -7.14 2.31
CA THR A 99 -3.92 -5.99 2.93
C THR A 99 -2.55 -5.71 2.31
N THR A 100 -2.31 -4.45 1.99
CA THR A 100 -1.03 -3.95 1.45
C THR A 100 -0.47 -2.89 2.39
N PHE A 101 0.77 -3.07 2.84
CA PHE A 101 1.52 -1.99 3.48
C PHE A 101 2.01 -1.03 2.41
N HIS A 102 1.62 0.23 2.50
CA HIS A 102 1.84 1.22 1.45
C HIS A 102 3.22 1.90 1.51
N ARG A 103 3.41 2.94 0.70
CA ARG A 103 4.68 3.67 0.56
C ARG A 103 5.16 4.43 1.80
N ALA A 104 4.48 4.37 2.95
CA ALA A 104 5.12 4.68 4.24
C ALA A 104 6.43 3.90 4.43
N PHE A 105 6.52 2.68 3.88
CA PHE A 105 7.76 1.91 3.90
C PHE A 105 8.94 2.66 3.26
N ASP A 106 8.67 3.48 2.23
CA ASP A 106 9.71 4.20 1.51
C ASP A 106 10.39 5.30 2.36
N VAL A 107 9.76 5.69 3.47
CA VAL A 107 10.30 6.67 4.43
C VAL A 107 10.60 6.05 5.80
N ALA A 108 10.51 4.72 5.92
CA ALA A 108 10.90 4.03 7.14
C ALA A 108 12.42 4.10 7.35
N ARG A 109 12.85 4.25 8.60
CA ARG A 109 14.25 4.45 8.96
C ARG A 109 15.15 3.27 8.58
N ASN A 110 14.66 2.04 8.73
CA ASN A 110 15.41 0.82 8.39
C ASN A 110 14.51 -0.14 7.61
N ALA A 111 14.81 -0.31 6.32
CA ALA A 111 14.01 -1.12 5.41
C ALA A 111 13.98 -2.60 5.80
N GLN A 112 15.10 -3.16 6.28
CA GLN A 112 15.21 -4.57 6.63
C GLN A 112 14.36 -4.91 7.86
N THR A 113 14.44 -4.08 8.90
CA THR A 113 13.61 -4.22 10.11
C THR A 113 12.13 -4.00 9.78
N ALA A 114 11.82 -2.94 9.02
CA ALA A 114 10.45 -2.65 8.62
C ALA A 114 9.84 -3.81 7.82
N LEU A 115 10.62 -4.47 6.95
CA LEU A 115 10.15 -5.63 6.19
C LEU A 115 9.75 -6.79 7.12
N GLU A 116 10.57 -7.13 8.11
CA GLU A 116 10.24 -8.19 9.06
C GLU A 116 9.00 -7.85 9.89
N GLN A 117 8.88 -6.59 10.33
CA GLN A 117 7.71 -6.10 11.05
C GLN A 117 6.43 -6.20 10.20
N VAL A 118 6.48 -5.78 8.93
CA VAL A 118 5.35 -5.89 8.00
C VAL A 118 4.96 -7.36 7.74
N ILE A 119 5.95 -8.25 7.66
CA ILE A 119 5.71 -9.70 7.54
C ILE A 119 5.07 -10.26 8.82
N GLU A 120 5.59 -9.90 10.00
CA GLU A 120 5.08 -10.33 11.30
C GLU A 120 3.62 -9.92 11.52
N LEU A 121 3.26 -8.71 11.09
CA LEU A 121 1.88 -8.22 11.12
C LEU A 121 0.94 -9.00 10.19
N GLY A 122 1.47 -9.78 9.24
CA GLY A 122 0.68 -10.58 8.32
C GLY A 122 0.15 -9.82 7.11
N PHE A 123 0.80 -8.73 6.71
CA PHE A 123 0.46 -8.06 5.44
C PHE A 123 0.70 -9.00 4.26
N ARG A 124 -0.24 -9.01 3.30
CA ARG A 124 -0.10 -9.84 2.08
C ARG A 124 0.87 -9.22 1.08
N ARG A 125 0.93 -7.89 1.03
CA ARG A 125 1.78 -7.15 0.10
C ARG A 125 2.51 -5.99 0.74
N LEU A 126 3.65 -5.66 0.15
CA LEU A 126 4.39 -4.44 0.42
C LEU A 126 4.51 -3.63 -0.89
N LEU A 127 3.92 -2.43 -0.90
CA LEU A 127 4.07 -1.45 -1.98
C LEU A 127 5.25 -0.52 -1.66
N THR A 128 6.26 -0.53 -2.53
CA THR A 128 7.49 0.23 -2.31
C THR A 128 8.17 0.59 -3.62
N SER A 129 8.88 1.71 -3.61
CA SER A 129 9.80 2.15 -4.65
C SER A 129 11.26 1.78 -4.36
N GLY A 130 11.50 0.99 -3.30
CA GLY A 130 12.83 0.70 -2.80
C GLY A 130 13.46 1.88 -2.06
N GLN A 131 12.67 2.65 -1.28
CA GLN A 131 13.11 3.86 -0.57
C GLN A 131 13.79 4.91 -1.48
N ALA A 132 13.34 5.00 -2.74
CA ALA A 132 13.90 5.89 -3.75
C ALA A 132 12.82 6.73 -4.43
N ALA A 133 13.22 7.71 -5.24
CA ALA A 133 12.27 8.56 -5.96
C ALA A 133 11.44 7.78 -7.00
N SER A 134 12.00 6.70 -7.55
CA SER A 134 11.33 5.77 -8.47
C SER A 134 11.83 4.35 -8.24
N VAL A 135 11.05 3.37 -8.71
CA VAL A 135 11.41 1.94 -8.63
C VAL A 135 12.76 1.67 -9.29
N GLU A 136 13.06 2.30 -10.43
CA GLU A 136 14.33 2.13 -11.15
C GLU A 136 15.54 2.51 -10.29
N HIS A 137 15.43 3.59 -9.53
CA HIS A 137 16.49 4.01 -8.61
C HIS A 137 16.57 3.14 -7.34
N GLY A 138 15.49 2.43 -6.99
CA GLY A 138 15.42 1.57 -5.80
C GLY A 138 15.63 0.08 -6.06
N LEU A 139 16.00 -0.32 -7.29
CA LEU A 139 16.11 -1.73 -7.69
C LEU A 139 17.04 -2.54 -6.78
N ASP A 140 18.19 -1.99 -6.40
CA ASP A 140 19.16 -2.68 -5.54
C ASP A 140 18.57 -3.00 -4.16
N LEU A 141 17.83 -2.06 -3.57
CA LEU A 141 17.15 -2.32 -2.30
C LEU A 141 16.01 -3.31 -2.50
N LEU A 142 15.22 -3.18 -3.57
CA LEU A 142 14.13 -4.13 -3.88
C LEU A 142 14.64 -5.57 -4.04
N ALA A 143 15.76 -5.78 -4.70
CA ALA A 143 16.37 -7.10 -4.85
C ALA A 143 16.80 -7.68 -3.48
N ARG A 144 17.40 -6.85 -2.61
CA ARG A 144 17.73 -7.26 -1.23
C ARG A 144 16.48 -7.62 -0.43
N LEU A 145 15.42 -6.80 -0.52
CA LEU A 145 14.15 -7.06 0.16
C LEU A 145 13.48 -8.32 -0.37
N ALA A 146 13.54 -8.61 -1.67
CA ALA A 146 13.00 -9.82 -2.26
C ALA A 146 13.70 -11.07 -1.71
N ASN A 147 15.04 -11.02 -1.67
CA ASN A 147 15.88 -12.07 -1.10
C ASN A 147 15.63 -12.27 0.41
N GLN A 148 15.40 -11.19 1.15
CA GLN A 148 15.08 -11.25 2.57
C GLN A 148 13.66 -11.81 2.80
N ALA A 149 12.67 -11.34 2.03
CA ALA A 149 11.28 -11.76 2.16
C ALA A 149 11.11 -13.26 1.88
N LYS A 150 11.88 -13.85 0.96
CA LYS A 150 11.82 -15.29 0.60
C LYS A 150 10.39 -15.78 0.32
N GLY A 151 9.57 -14.94 -0.30
CA GLY A 151 8.18 -15.24 -0.63
C GLY A 151 7.18 -15.20 0.54
N ARG A 152 7.61 -14.83 1.76
CA ARG A 152 6.72 -14.65 2.93
C ARG A 152 5.73 -13.50 2.76
N ILE A 153 6.09 -12.52 1.93
CA ILE A 153 5.23 -11.40 1.51
C ILE A 153 5.44 -11.13 0.03
N GLN A 154 4.39 -10.70 -0.66
CA GLN A 154 4.48 -10.30 -2.06
C GLN A 154 4.96 -8.85 -2.16
N LEU A 155 6.17 -8.66 -2.67
CA LEU A 155 6.65 -7.32 -3.05
C LEU A 155 5.90 -6.83 -4.29
N MET A 156 5.49 -5.57 -4.24
CA MET A 156 4.83 -4.87 -5.33
C MET A 156 5.56 -3.56 -5.60
N PRO A 157 6.52 -3.55 -6.55
CA PRO A 157 7.18 -2.33 -6.96
C PRO A 157 6.17 -1.30 -7.47
N GLY A 158 6.27 -0.07 -7.00
CA GLY A 158 5.43 1.04 -7.44
C GLY A 158 6.08 2.40 -7.22
N GLY A 159 5.84 3.32 -8.16
CA GLY A 159 6.54 4.61 -8.25
C GLY A 159 7.28 4.75 -9.57
N GLY A 160 6.62 5.35 -10.57
CA GLY A 160 7.20 5.55 -11.90
C GLY A 160 7.16 4.33 -12.83
N VAL A 161 6.39 3.29 -12.50
CA VAL A 161 6.24 2.10 -13.37
C VAL A 161 5.42 2.45 -14.62
N ASN A 162 5.92 2.10 -15.80
CA ASN A 162 5.31 2.33 -17.11
C ASN A 162 5.69 1.22 -18.11
N GLU A 163 5.23 1.27 -19.36
CA GLU A 163 5.53 0.23 -20.34
C GLU A 163 7.02 0.05 -20.66
N SER A 164 7.84 1.10 -20.55
CA SER A 164 9.26 1.05 -20.94
C SER A 164 10.14 0.40 -19.88
N ASN A 165 9.79 0.53 -18.59
CA ASN A 165 10.58 -0.02 -17.49
C ASN A 165 10.00 -1.32 -16.87
N LEU A 166 8.75 -1.68 -17.19
CA LEU A 166 8.07 -2.84 -16.59
C LEU A 166 8.88 -4.15 -16.68
N ALA A 167 9.36 -4.50 -17.87
CA ALA A 167 10.06 -5.76 -18.09
C ALA A 167 11.37 -5.84 -17.27
N HIS A 168 12.10 -4.72 -17.19
CA HIS A 168 13.31 -4.61 -16.39
C HIS A 168 12.99 -4.82 -14.91
N ILE A 169 12.00 -4.11 -14.38
CA ILE A 169 11.61 -4.18 -12.97
C ILE A 169 11.24 -5.61 -12.57
N LEU A 170 10.44 -6.30 -13.39
CA LEU A 170 10.04 -7.68 -13.13
C LEU A 170 11.24 -8.63 -13.14
N HIS A 171 12.16 -8.48 -14.09
CA HIS A 171 13.37 -9.30 -14.17
C HIS A 171 14.31 -9.09 -12.97
N ALA A 172 14.56 -7.84 -12.59
CA ALA A 172 15.49 -7.48 -11.52
C ALA A 172 14.98 -7.86 -10.12
N THR A 173 13.67 -7.77 -9.90
CA THR A 173 13.07 -7.97 -8.56
C THR A 173 12.44 -9.33 -8.35
N GLY A 174 12.11 -10.05 -9.44
CA GLY A 174 11.31 -11.28 -9.39
C GLY A 174 9.86 -11.04 -8.92
N ALA A 175 9.42 -9.78 -8.84
CA ALA A 175 8.06 -9.44 -8.42
C ALA A 175 7.02 -10.01 -9.39
N ARG A 176 5.87 -10.42 -8.85
CA ARG A 176 4.74 -10.97 -9.63
C ARG A 176 3.60 -9.98 -9.83
N SER A 177 3.76 -8.76 -9.31
CA SER A 177 2.80 -7.68 -9.41
C SER A 177 3.53 -6.36 -9.37
N VAL A 178 3.01 -5.37 -10.08
CA VAL A 178 3.46 -3.98 -10.03
C VAL A 178 2.28 -3.06 -9.74
N HIS A 179 2.57 -1.86 -9.26
CA HIS A 179 1.61 -0.78 -9.13
C HIS A 179 2.00 0.38 -10.06
N ALA A 180 1.06 0.82 -10.89
CA ALA A 180 1.24 1.92 -11.82
C ALA A 180 -0.01 2.82 -11.81
N SER A 181 0.18 4.14 -11.95
CA SER A 181 -0.94 5.07 -12.12
C SER A 181 -1.58 4.97 -13.50
N ALA A 182 -0.76 4.65 -14.52
CA ALA A 182 -1.15 4.59 -15.93
C ALA A 182 -1.96 5.84 -16.39
N SER A 183 -1.59 7.00 -15.86
CA SER A 183 -2.22 8.28 -16.14
C SER A 183 -1.52 8.99 -17.29
N GLU A 184 -2.29 9.56 -18.21
CA GLU A 184 -1.79 10.56 -19.15
C GLU A 184 -1.82 11.96 -18.49
N PRO A 185 -0.89 12.86 -18.83
CA PRO A 185 -0.98 14.26 -18.42
C PRO A 185 -2.32 14.85 -18.87
N VAL A 186 -2.99 15.56 -17.95
CA VAL A 186 -4.24 16.30 -18.23
C VAL A 186 -3.90 17.73 -18.60
#